data_AF-A0A318T8Q9-F1
#
_entry.id   AF-A0A318T8Q9-F1
#
_cell.length_a   1.000
_cell.length_b   1.000
_cell.length_c   1.000
_cell.angle_alpha   90.00
_cell.angle_beta   90.00
_cell.angle_gamma   90.00
#
_symmetry.space_group_name_H-M   'P 1'
#
loop_
_entity.id
_entity.type
_entity.pdbx_description
1 polymer ?
#
loop_
_entity_poly.entity_id
_entity_poly.type
_entity_poly.pdbx_seq_one_letter_code
_entity_poly.pdbx_strand_id
1 'polypeptide(L)'
;MEKDQYVWNPNANQEFTVDTALSQPAATFNKNGGFNCTVGTSAKLSLTVTDDGTTTWGKQLIQDQNPPTKTTYFTITPQASLKMVSPGKLVIGEDTVQTRINVLGSKNLNVPNLQLFVHEVFFSNMEMAIAESNVEMLGDNFSYLNIGNASIDVQDNSTCQITPSFGEKKIDIVTNFLMQVQDISSAQLDGVSVQPGAKVLFNLLANGEPDYPTIRLSGIDFLGPEAKNYPKGMLNFQTYDGKNNRGTFVLAGIGNAYQYTAMRQLQLISIDGNTDPTFINSRLNTTNMYQNGNMILTLRFQK
;
A
#
# COMPACT_ATOMS: atom_id res chain seq x y z
N MET A 1 14.17 6.74 -33.66
CA MET A 1 12.70 6.68 -33.56
C MET A 1 12.31 7.73 -32.54
N GLU A 2 11.58 8.77 -32.97
CA GLU A 2 10.88 9.64 -32.03
C GLU A 2 9.92 8.76 -31.25
N LYS A 3 9.96 8.83 -29.92
CA LYS A 3 9.01 8.09 -29.10
C LYS A 3 7.65 8.75 -29.30
N ASP A 4 6.62 7.95 -29.53
CA ASP A 4 5.25 8.48 -29.69
C ASP A 4 4.89 9.34 -28.47
N GLN A 5 4.37 10.54 -28.76
CA GLN A 5 4.07 11.54 -27.75
C GLN A 5 2.54 11.68 -27.55
N TYR A 6 1.96 10.96 -26.57
CA TYR A 6 0.65 11.30 -25.99
C TYR A 6 0.52 12.71 -25.36
N VAL A 7 -0.34 13.55 -25.92
CA VAL A 7 -0.63 14.89 -25.37
C VAL A 7 -1.75 14.80 -24.32
N TRP A 8 -1.43 15.17 -23.08
CA TRP A 8 -2.40 15.15 -21.98
C TRP A 8 -3.42 16.28 -22.08
N ASN A 9 -4.69 15.91 -22.24
CA ASN A 9 -5.82 16.84 -22.13
C ASN A 9 -6.71 16.41 -20.95
N PRO A 10 -6.83 17.25 -19.90
CA PRO A 10 -7.67 16.94 -18.74
C PRO A 10 -9.16 16.84 -19.09
N ASN A 11 -9.57 17.43 -20.22
CA ASN A 11 -10.94 17.48 -20.72
C ASN A 11 -11.22 16.49 -21.87
N ALA A 12 -10.20 15.77 -22.36
CA ALA A 12 -10.39 14.75 -23.39
C ALA A 12 -11.10 13.50 -22.83
N ASN A 13 -11.51 12.60 -23.73
CA ASN A 13 -12.14 11.33 -23.40
C ASN A 13 -11.54 10.72 -22.13
N GLN A 14 -12.43 10.39 -21.20
CA GLN A 14 -12.10 9.86 -19.88
C GLN A 14 -11.66 8.39 -19.98
N GLU A 15 -11.56 7.81 -21.17
CA GLU A 15 -11.04 6.47 -21.38
C GLU A 15 -9.79 6.52 -22.26
N PHE A 16 -8.71 5.88 -21.79
CA PHE A 16 -7.44 5.86 -22.49
C PHE A 16 -6.74 4.51 -22.31
N THR A 17 -6.23 3.97 -23.42
CA THR A 17 -5.44 2.74 -23.44
C THR A 17 -4.06 3.05 -24.02
N VAL A 18 -3.00 2.64 -23.31
CA VAL A 18 -1.62 2.65 -23.78
C VAL A 18 -1.26 1.27 -24.28
N ASP A 19 -1.12 1.08 -25.58
CA ASP A 19 -0.77 -0.19 -26.22
C ASP A 19 0.69 -0.25 -26.71
N THR A 20 1.41 0.87 -26.62
CA THR A 20 2.84 0.98 -26.97
C THR A 20 3.64 1.66 -25.85
N ALA A 21 4.98 1.58 -25.91
CA ALA A 21 5.81 2.23 -24.90
C ALA A 21 5.81 3.76 -25.09
N LEU A 22 5.32 4.49 -24.08
CA LEU A 22 5.20 5.95 -24.09
C LEU A 22 6.05 6.57 -22.96
N SER A 23 6.65 7.72 -23.24
CA SER A 23 7.42 8.49 -22.27
C SER A 23 7.18 9.98 -22.48
N GLN A 24 6.76 10.68 -21.42
CA GLN A 24 6.30 12.07 -21.52
C GLN A 24 6.85 12.94 -20.39
N PRO A 25 7.45 14.09 -20.70
CA PRO A 25 7.43 15.22 -19.78
C PRO A 25 6.05 15.89 -19.82
N ALA A 26 5.49 16.21 -18.68
CA ALA A 26 4.29 17.04 -18.56
C ALA A 26 4.49 18.05 -17.43
N ALA A 27 3.96 19.28 -17.57
CA ALA A 27 3.93 20.21 -16.46
C ALA A 27 3.11 19.62 -15.31
N THR A 28 1.88 19.16 -15.58
CA THR A 28 1.03 18.45 -14.61
C THR A 28 0.36 17.23 -15.27
N PHE A 29 -0.10 16.26 -14.46
CA PHE A 29 -0.82 15.07 -14.95
C PHE A 29 -2.16 14.87 -14.22
N ASN A 30 -2.99 15.91 -14.24
CA ASN A 30 -4.28 15.98 -13.55
C ASN A 30 -5.42 15.29 -14.32
N LYS A 31 -6.24 14.47 -13.64
CA LYS A 31 -7.50 13.92 -14.18
C LYS A 31 -8.69 14.14 -13.29
N ASN A 32 -9.80 14.44 -13.95
CA ASN A 32 -11.10 14.54 -13.31
C ASN A 32 -11.52 13.17 -12.72
N GLY A 33 -12.54 13.12 -11.87
CA GLY A 33 -13.14 11.86 -11.46
C GLY A 33 -13.80 11.11 -12.64
N GLY A 34 -13.87 9.78 -12.54
CA GLY A 34 -14.64 8.96 -13.49
C GLY A 34 -13.92 8.59 -14.78
N PHE A 35 -12.58 8.63 -14.79
CA PHE A 35 -11.77 8.17 -15.91
C PHE A 35 -11.25 6.74 -15.73
N ASN A 36 -10.97 6.12 -16.86
CA ASN A 36 -10.40 4.79 -17.02
C ASN A 36 -9.08 4.92 -17.79
N CYS A 37 -7.98 4.55 -17.14
CA CYS A 37 -6.67 4.42 -17.78
C CYS A 37 -6.27 2.95 -17.78
N THR A 38 -5.97 2.40 -18.96
CA THR A 38 -5.44 1.04 -19.10
C THR A 38 -4.05 1.08 -19.72
N VAL A 39 -3.03 0.62 -19.01
CA VAL A 39 -1.72 0.34 -19.61
C VAL A 39 -1.77 -1.11 -20.11
N GLY A 40 -1.90 -1.26 -21.42
CA GLY A 40 -2.14 -2.51 -22.12
C GLY A 40 -0.94 -3.45 -22.14
N THR A 41 -1.18 -4.68 -22.59
CA THR A 41 -0.24 -5.79 -22.49
C THR A 41 1.13 -5.44 -23.08
N SER A 42 2.20 -5.68 -22.31
CA SER A 42 3.59 -5.35 -22.69
C SER A 42 3.91 -3.86 -22.90
N ALA A 43 2.95 -2.95 -22.69
CA ALA A 43 3.18 -1.52 -22.82
C ALA A 43 3.88 -0.94 -21.59
N LYS A 44 4.68 0.11 -21.79
CA LYS A 44 5.39 0.81 -20.70
C LYS A 44 5.04 2.27 -20.76
N LEU A 45 4.36 2.78 -19.74
CA LEU A 45 4.05 4.19 -19.60
C LEU A 45 4.99 4.84 -18.58
N SER A 46 5.79 5.81 -19.02
CA SER A 46 6.62 6.64 -18.13
C SER A 46 6.13 8.08 -18.16
N LEU A 47 5.73 8.59 -17.00
CA LEU A 47 5.25 9.95 -16.79
C LEU A 47 6.26 10.72 -15.94
N THR A 48 6.85 11.77 -16.51
CA THR A 48 7.72 12.70 -15.80
C THR A 48 6.98 14.01 -15.64
N VAL A 49 6.48 14.28 -14.43
CA VAL A 49 5.84 15.56 -14.11
C VAL A 49 6.92 16.52 -13.63
N THR A 50 7.05 17.66 -14.29
CA THR A 50 8.13 18.62 -14.04
C THR A 50 7.77 19.72 -13.05
N ASP A 51 6.47 20.00 -12.87
CA ASP A 51 5.97 20.94 -11.86
C ASP A 51 6.13 20.36 -10.45
N ASP A 52 6.44 21.23 -9.48
CA ASP A 52 6.49 20.92 -8.05
C ASP A 52 5.12 21.11 -7.36
N GLY A 53 4.11 21.51 -8.12
CA GLY A 53 2.72 21.61 -7.68
C GLY A 53 2.03 20.26 -7.45
N THR A 54 0.70 20.26 -7.54
CA THR A 54 -0.13 19.09 -7.23
C THR A 54 -0.66 18.43 -8.49
N THR A 55 -0.33 17.15 -8.64
CA THR A 55 -0.96 16.22 -9.59
C THR A 55 -2.06 15.44 -8.87
N THR A 56 -3.23 15.33 -9.49
CA THR A 56 -4.38 14.63 -8.90
C THR A 56 -5.00 13.62 -9.85
N TRP A 57 -5.29 12.44 -9.32
CA TRP A 57 -5.98 11.33 -9.99
C TRP A 57 -7.31 11.05 -9.31
N GLY A 58 -8.40 11.28 -10.02
CA GLY A 58 -9.74 10.93 -9.55
C GLY A 58 -10.32 11.98 -8.61
N LYS A 59 -10.18 13.26 -8.97
CA LYS A 59 -10.74 14.41 -8.25
C LYS A 59 -11.65 15.21 -9.16
N GLN A 60 -12.73 15.79 -8.65
CA GLN A 60 -13.57 16.76 -9.31
C GLN A 60 -12.81 18.07 -9.52
N LEU A 61 -12.09 18.17 -10.64
CA LEU A 61 -11.32 19.36 -11.02
C LEU A 61 -12.20 20.45 -11.62
N ILE A 62 -13.35 20.07 -12.19
CA ILE A 62 -14.30 20.98 -12.85
C ILE A 62 -15.60 20.94 -12.05
N GLN A 63 -15.90 22.03 -11.33
CA GLN A 63 -17.02 22.08 -10.38
C GLN A 63 -18.39 21.85 -11.04
N ASP A 64 -18.56 22.20 -12.31
CA ASP A 64 -19.84 22.09 -13.04
C ASP A 64 -19.96 20.84 -13.94
N GLN A 65 -18.94 19.98 -13.95
CA GLN A 65 -18.99 18.69 -14.62
C GLN A 65 -18.90 17.59 -13.57
N ASN A 66 -20.08 17.12 -13.13
CA ASN A 66 -20.14 15.89 -12.35
C ASN A 66 -19.39 14.80 -13.10
N PRO A 67 -18.49 14.06 -12.42
CA PRO A 67 -17.78 12.98 -13.08
C PRO A 67 -18.81 11.97 -13.61
N PRO A 68 -18.58 11.41 -14.82
CA PRO A 68 -19.57 10.51 -15.45
C PRO A 68 -19.84 9.27 -14.59
N THR A 69 -18.86 8.88 -13.77
CA THR A 69 -18.97 7.86 -12.73
C THR A 69 -18.31 8.34 -11.45
N LYS A 70 -18.72 7.80 -10.29
CA LYS A 70 -18.07 8.07 -9.00
C LYS A 70 -16.81 7.23 -8.77
N THR A 71 -16.30 6.57 -9.81
CA THR A 71 -15.16 5.66 -9.71
C THR A 71 -14.19 5.88 -10.86
N THR A 72 -12.94 6.15 -10.52
CA THR A 72 -11.82 6.17 -11.45
C THR A 72 -11.12 4.82 -11.42
N TYR A 73 -10.72 4.29 -12.58
CA TYR A 73 -9.92 3.08 -12.69
C TYR A 73 -8.56 3.36 -13.34
N PHE A 74 -7.52 2.84 -12.70
CA PHE A 74 -6.22 2.63 -13.32
C PHE A 74 -5.94 1.14 -13.37
N THR A 75 -5.79 0.60 -14.56
CA THR A 75 -5.46 -0.81 -14.76
C THR A 75 -4.11 -0.91 -15.44
N ILE A 76 -3.17 -1.59 -14.80
CA ILE A 76 -1.90 -2.00 -15.41
C ILE A 76 -2.08 -3.48 -15.70
N THR A 77 -2.14 -3.86 -16.98
CA THR A 77 -2.41 -5.24 -17.39
C THR A 77 -1.15 -6.09 -17.34
N PRO A 78 -1.25 -7.43 -17.49
CA PRO A 78 -0.09 -8.30 -17.44
C PRO A 78 1.06 -7.84 -18.34
N GLN A 79 2.29 -7.88 -17.79
CA GLN A 79 3.53 -7.47 -18.46
C GLN A 79 3.66 -5.97 -18.76
N ALA A 80 2.67 -5.15 -18.40
CA ALA A 80 2.72 -3.71 -18.54
C ALA A 80 3.44 -3.07 -17.34
N SER A 81 3.93 -1.84 -17.51
CA SER A 81 4.42 -1.06 -16.38
C SER A 81 4.06 0.42 -16.47
N LEU A 82 3.81 1.02 -15.30
CA LEU A 82 3.62 2.44 -15.10
C LEU A 82 4.70 2.96 -14.16
N LYS A 83 5.48 3.94 -14.63
CA LYS A 83 6.40 4.71 -13.80
C LYS A 83 5.99 6.17 -13.79
N MET A 84 5.78 6.74 -12.62
CA MET A 84 5.58 8.18 -12.44
C MET A 84 6.73 8.76 -11.63
N VAL A 85 7.24 9.90 -12.09
CA VAL A 85 8.26 10.70 -11.38
C VAL A 85 7.75 12.13 -11.27
N SER A 86 7.76 12.70 -10.08
CA SER A 86 7.36 14.10 -9.84
C SER A 86 8.09 14.69 -8.63
N PRO A 87 8.58 15.94 -8.69
CA PRO A 87 9.12 16.63 -7.53
C PRO A 87 8.01 17.19 -6.62
N GLY A 88 6.75 17.17 -7.07
CA GLY A 88 5.61 17.73 -6.35
C GLY A 88 4.76 16.67 -5.63
N LYS A 89 3.47 16.94 -5.54
CA LYS A 89 2.49 16.12 -4.79
C LYS A 89 1.66 15.27 -5.74
N LEU A 90 1.37 14.02 -5.37
CA LEU A 90 0.37 13.17 -6.03
C LEU A 90 -0.78 12.87 -5.07
N VAL A 91 -1.98 13.29 -5.45
CA VAL A 91 -3.21 12.96 -4.73
C VAL A 91 -3.99 11.91 -5.51
N ILE A 92 -4.34 10.80 -4.87
CA ILE A 92 -5.11 9.71 -5.45
C ILE A 92 -6.44 9.56 -4.71
N GLY A 93 -7.53 9.79 -5.45
CA GLY A 93 -8.90 9.86 -4.95
C GLY A 93 -9.19 11.10 -4.12
N GLU A 94 -10.47 11.26 -3.76
CA GLU A 94 -10.98 12.25 -2.82
C GLU A 94 -12.33 11.79 -2.24
N ASP A 95 -12.89 12.57 -1.31
CA ASP A 95 -14.10 12.21 -0.56
C ASP A 95 -15.30 11.84 -1.45
N THR A 96 -15.43 12.43 -2.63
CA THR A 96 -16.58 12.28 -3.54
C THR A 96 -16.36 11.24 -4.64
N VAL A 97 -15.12 10.80 -4.87
CA VAL A 97 -14.73 9.90 -5.96
C VAL A 97 -13.78 8.81 -5.45
N GLN A 98 -14.19 7.55 -5.65
CA GLN A 98 -13.33 6.41 -5.35
C GLN A 98 -12.32 6.20 -6.48
N THR A 99 -11.05 6.00 -6.16
CA THR A 99 -10.03 5.62 -7.15
C THR A 99 -9.58 4.18 -6.93
N ARG A 100 -9.70 3.36 -7.97
CA ARG A 100 -9.27 1.96 -7.98
C ARG A 100 -8.03 1.80 -8.83
N ILE A 101 -6.99 1.19 -8.26
CA ILE A 101 -5.75 0.85 -8.95
C ILE A 101 -5.65 -0.68 -8.99
N ASN A 102 -5.76 -1.26 -10.17
CA ASN A 102 -5.57 -2.67 -10.41
C ASN A 102 -4.21 -2.88 -11.06
N VAL A 103 -3.30 -3.55 -10.35
CA VAL A 103 -1.99 -3.94 -10.87
C VAL A 103 -2.02 -5.44 -11.10
N LEU A 104 -2.25 -5.81 -12.36
CA LEU A 104 -2.43 -7.19 -12.80
C LEU A 104 -1.21 -7.58 -13.62
N GLY A 105 -0.60 -8.70 -13.29
CA GLY A 105 0.74 -9.04 -13.78
C GLY A 105 0.80 -10.45 -14.30
N SER A 106 1.83 -10.74 -15.08
CA SER A 106 2.36 -12.10 -15.15
C SER A 106 3.79 -12.01 -14.63
N LYS A 107 4.07 -12.73 -13.56
CA LYS A 107 5.22 -12.59 -12.69
C LYS A 107 6.55 -12.34 -13.41
N ASN A 108 7.00 -11.08 -13.44
CA ASN A 108 8.40 -10.72 -13.61
C ASN A 108 8.82 -9.80 -12.46
N LEU A 109 9.20 -10.41 -11.34
CA LEU A 109 9.56 -9.70 -10.10
C LEU A 109 10.74 -8.73 -10.25
N ASN A 110 11.48 -8.78 -11.37
CA ASN A 110 12.64 -7.93 -11.59
C ASN A 110 12.30 -6.53 -12.11
N VAL A 111 11.05 -6.29 -12.53
CA VAL A 111 10.59 -4.96 -12.97
C VAL A 111 9.26 -4.67 -12.31
N PRO A 112 9.17 -3.62 -11.47
CA PRO A 112 7.92 -3.22 -10.86
C PRO A 112 6.86 -2.83 -11.88
N ASN A 113 5.63 -3.32 -11.73
CA ASN A 113 4.51 -2.96 -12.58
C ASN A 113 4.02 -1.54 -12.30
N LEU A 114 4.04 -1.10 -11.03
CA LEU A 114 3.75 0.29 -10.65
C LEU A 114 4.90 0.86 -9.85
N GLN A 115 5.43 2.00 -10.31
CA GLN A 115 6.46 2.76 -9.61
C GLN A 115 6.02 4.21 -9.43
N LEU A 116 5.98 4.69 -8.19
CA LEU A 116 5.70 6.09 -7.86
C LEU A 116 6.90 6.72 -7.17
N PHE A 117 7.61 7.59 -7.89
CA PHE A 117 8.73 8.40 -7.41
C PHE A 117 8.28 9.85 -7.26
N VAL A 118 7.38 10.10 -6.33
CA VAL A 118 6.75 11.42 -6.11
C VAL A 118 7.13 11.95 -4.75
N HIS A 119 7.34 13.26 -4.59
CA HIS A 119 7.77 13.84 -3.32
C HIS A 119 6.80 13.55 -2.17
N GLU A 120 5.54 13.94 -2.34
CA GLU A 120 4.47 13.62 -1.38
C GLU A 120 3.34 12.87 -2.08
N VAL A 121 2.79 11.86 -1.41
CA VAL A 121 1.64 11.10 -1.92
C VAL A 121 0.51 11.14 -0.91
N PHE A 122 -0.73 11.28 -1.38
CA PHE A 122 -1.93 11.34 -0.56
C PHE A 122 -2.97 10.32 -1.07
N PHE A 123 -3.39 9.39 -0.20
CA PHE A 123 -4.47 8.44 -0.47
C PHE A 123 -5.73 8.86 0.27
N SER A 124 -6.73 9.42 -0.42
CA SER A 124 -7.91 10.03 0.23
C SER A 124 -9.19 9.22 0.08
N ASN A 125 -9.28 8.33 -0.92
CA ASN A 125 -10.37 7.36 -1.10
C ASN A 125 -9.96 6.30 -2.13
N MET A 126 -8.96 5.50 -1.79
CA MET A 126 -8.24 4.66 -2.75
C MET A 126 -8.37 3.18 -2.41
N GLU A 127 -8.58 2.34 -3.42
CA GLU A 127 -8.46 0.88 -3.33
C GLU A 127 -7.38 0.42 -4.32
N MET A 128 -6.41 -0.35 -3.85
CA MET A 128 -5.38 -0.94 -4.70
C MET A 128 -5.42 -2.47 -4.58
N ALA A 129 -5.55 -3.14 -5.72
CA ALA A 129 -5.44 -4.58 -5.82
C ALA A 129 -4.17 -4.94 -6.61
N ILE A 130 -3.32 -5.77 -6.01
CA ILE A 130 -2.05 -6.21 -6.58
C ILE A 130 -2.09 -7.73 -6.69
N ALA A 131 -2.13 -8.24 -7.92
CA ALA A 131 -2.19 -9.67 -8.21
C ALA A 131 -1.13 -10.06 -9.26
N GLU A 132 -0.37 -11.12 -8.98
CA GLU A 132 0.76 -11.60 -9.77
C GLU A 132 1.76 -10.48 -10.18
N SER A 133 1.92 -9.48 -9.31
CA SER A 133 2.55 -8.18 -9.61
C SER A 133 3.38 -7.63 -8.46
N ASN A 134 4.04 -6.50 -8.72
CA ASN A 134 4.83 -5.77 -7.75
C ASN A 134 4.59 -4.26 -7.85
N VAL A 135 4.48 -3.61 -6.69
CA VAL A 135 4.33 -2.16 -6.54
C VAL A 135 5.48 -1.61 -5.72
N GLU A 136 6.08 -0.53 -6.20
CA GLU A 136 7.14 0.19 -5.51
C GLU A 136 6.83 1.68 -5.38
N MET A 137 6.93 2.17 -4.16
CA MET A 137 6.95 3.60 -3.83
C MET A 137 8.21 3.83 -3.00
N LEU A 138 9.31 4.10 -3.68
CA LEU A 138 10.65 4.24 -3.09
C LEU A 138 11.44 5.28 -3.86
N GLY A 139 12.56 5.75 -3.33
CA GLY A 139 13.54 6.55 -4.08
C GLY A 139 13.80 7.94 -3.51
N ASP A 140 14.89 8.56 -3.97
CA ASP A 140 15.52 9.72 -3.33
C ASP A 140 14.67 10.99 -3.29
N ASN A 141 13.52 11.02 -3.96
CA ASN A 141 12.59 12.14 -3.91
C ASN A 141 11.36 11.84 -3.05
N PHE A 142 11.00 10.57 -2.82
CA PHE A 142 9.80 10.19 -2.07
C PHE A 142 10.01 10.40 -0.58
N SER A 143 9.29 11.38 -0.01
CA SER A 143 9.47 11.77 1.38
C SER A 143 8.31 11.45 2.30
N TYR A 144 7.10 11.43 1.78
CA TYR A 144 5.92 11.39 2.63
C TYR A 144 4.75 10.72 1.95
N LEU A 145 4.04 9.87 2.70
CA LEU A 145 2.75 9.32 2.32
C LEU A 145 1.73 9.65 3.41
N ASN A 146 0.67 10.36 3.05
CA ASN A 146 -0.50 10.56 3.89
C ASN A 146 -1.61 9.60 3.47
N ILE A 147 -2.17 8.85 4.41
CA ILE A 147 -3.27 7.93 4.17
C ILE A 147 -4.50 8.44 4.92
N GLY A 148 -5.38 9.13 4.20
CA GLY A 148 -6.71 9.47 4.64
C GLY A 148 -7.59 8.23 4.70
N ASN A 149 -7.99 7.69 3.55
CA ASN A 149 -8.83 6.49 3.46
C ASN A 149 -8.33 5.59 2.33
N ALA A 150 -7.78 4.43 2.67
CA ALA A 150 -7.26 3.50 1.67
C ALA A 150 -7.38 2.03 2.04
N SER A 151 -7.48 1.17 1.02
CA SER A 151 -7.21 -0.26 1.12
C SER A 151 -6.17 -0.70 0.10
N ILE A 152 -5.28 -1.61 0.51
CA ILE A 152 -4.31 -2.28 -0.37
C ILE A 152 -4.43 -3.77 -0.12
N ASP A 153 -4.74 -4.54 -1.16
CA ASP A 153 -4.79 -6.00 -1.15
C ASP A 153 -3.65 -6.55 -2.02
N VAL A 154 -2.83 -7.41 -1.43
CA VAL A 154 -1.64 -7.99 -2.05
C VAL A 154 -1.78 -9.51 -2.06
N GLN A 155 -1.91 -10.08 -3.24
CA GLN A 155 -2.23 -11.49 -3.44
C GLN A 155 -1.52 -12.09 -4.65
N ASP A 156 -1.66 -13.40 -4.84
CA ASP A 156 -1.13 -14.19 -5.92
C ASP A 156 0.38 -13.99 -6.09
N ASN A 157 1.14 -14.14 -5.00
CA ASN A 157 2.61 -14.06 -4.98
C ASN A 157 3.15 -12.68 -5.39
N SER A 158 2.48 -11.63 -4.91
CA SER A 158 2.78 -10.24 -5.21
C SER A 158 3.62 -9.56 -4.13
N THR A 159 4.18 -8.40 -4.47
CA THR A 159 4.89 -7.55 -3.51
C THR A 159 4.41 -6.11 -3.51
N CYS A 160 4.38 -5.49 -2.34
CA CYS A 160 4.13 -4.05 -2.18
C CYS A 160 5.22 -3.46 -1.30
N GLN A 161 6.00 -2.52 -1.80
CA GLN A 161 7.03 -1.84 -1.02
C GLN A 161 6.82 -0.33 -1.03
N ILE A 162 6.65 0.25 0.16
CA ILE A 162 6.47 1.68 0.37
C ILE A 162 7.52 2.13 1.39
N THR A 163 8.56 2.81 0.91
CA THR A 163 9.68 3.27 1.72
C THR A 163 10.00 4.72 1.39
N PRO A 164 9.43 5.69 2.15
CA PRO A 164 9.88 7.06 2.09
C PRO A 164 11.37 7.16 2.45
N SER A 165 12.18 7.71 1.54
CA SER A 165 13.65 7.77 1.67
C SER A 165 14.20 9.20 1.73
N PHE A 166 13.38 10.20 1.48
CA PHE A 166 13.72 11.62 1.47
C PHE A 166 12.94 12.41 2.54
N GLY A 167 13.34 13.65 2.84
CA GLY A 167 12.55 14.56 3.70
C GLY A 167 12.07 13.96 5.03
N GLU A 168 10.76 14.02 5.28
CA GLU A 168 10.11 13.55 6.52
C GLU A 168 10.22 12.05 6.77
N LYS A 169 10.42 11.25 5.72
CA LYS A 169 10.58 9.78 5.75
C LYS A 169 9.48 9.07 6.53
N LYS A 170 8.22 9.46 6.27
CA LYS A 170 7.07 9.04 7.08
C LYS A 170 5.89 8.58 6.23
N ILE A 171 5.20 7.54 6.72
CA ILE A 171 3.88 7.13 6.27
C ILE A 171 2.92 7.44 7.42
N ASP A 172 2.00 8.38 7.20
CA ASP A 172 1.09 8.85 8.23
C ASP A 172 -0.35 8.44 7.92
N ILE A 173 -0.93 7.64 8.80
CA ILE A 173 -2.28 7.11 8.63
C ILE A 173 -3.24 7.97 9.47
N VAL A 174 -4.11 8.69 8.78
CA VAL A 174 -4.95 9.75 9.35
C VAL A 174 -6.36 9.29 9.69
N THR A 175 -7.01 8.50 8.81
CA THR A 175 -8.42 8.10 9.03
C THR A 175 -8.62 6.59 8.99
N ASN A 176 -8.58 5.94 7.81
CA ASN A 176 -8.74 4.50 7.69
C ASN A 176 -7.68 3.90 6.77
N PHE A 177 -7.08 2.79 7.20
CA PHE A 177 -6.19 2.01 6.36
C PHE A 177 -6.39 0.51 6.59
N LEU A 178 -6.60 -0.21 5.49
CA LEU A 178 -6.57 -1.67 5.46
C LEU A 178 -5.43 -2.10 4.54
N MET A 179 -4.50 -2.88 5.07
CA MET A 179 -3.56 -3.64 4.26
C MET A 179 -3.82 -5.12 4.46
N GLN A 180 -4.20 -5.81 3.39
CA GLN A 180 -4.39 -7.25 3.38
C GLN A 180 -3.30 -7.90 2.53
N VAL A 181 -2.67 -8.94 3.08
CA VAL A 181 -1.64 -9.72 2.37
C VAL A 181 -1.99 -11.20 2.46
N GLN A 182 -2.02 -11.85 1.30
CA GLN A 182 -2.49 -13.22 1.14
C GLN A 182 -1.39 -14.17 0.65
N ASP A 183 -1.65 -15.48 0.65
CA ASP A 183 -0.81 -16.51 0.02
C ASP A 183 0.68 -16.44 0.40
N ILE A 184 1.58 -16.26 -0.56
CA ILE A 184 3.03 -16.11 -0.36
C ILE A 184 3.47 -14.67 -0.68
N SER A 185 2.51 -13.76 -0.74
CA SER A 185 2.72 -12.34 -1.00
C SER A 185 3.37 -11.62 0.17
N SER A 186 3.90 -10.43 -0.10
CA SER A 186 4.53 -9.62 0.94
C SER A 186 4.26 -8.12 0.79
N ALA A 187 4.21 -7.43 1.93
CA ALA A 187 4.19 -5.97 1.97
C ALA A 187 5.23 -5.42 2.94
N GLN A 188 5.83 -4.29 2.58
CA GLN A 188 6.76 -3.54 3.43
C GLN A 188 6.36 -2.07 3.47
N LEU A 189 6.18 -1.53 4.68
CA LEU A 189 5.96 -0.11 4.93
C LEU A 189 6.99 0.40 5.92
N ASP A 190 7.74 1.44 5.54
CA ASP A 190 8.72 2.06 6.42
C ASP A 190 8.29 3.46 6.91
N GLY A 191 8.51 3.73 8.19
CA GLY A 191 8.18 5.02 8.81
C GLY A 191 6.69 5.18 9.17
N VAL A 192 6.01 4.10 9.57
CA VAL A 192 4.57 4.10 9.86
C VAL A 192 4.25 4.87 11.15
N SER A 193 3.27 5.76 11.05
CA SER A 193 2.67 6.52 12.14
C SER A 193 1.15 6.50 12.02
N VAL A 194 0.48 6.53 13.17
CA VAL A 194 -0.98 6.45 13.26
C VAL A 194 -1.49 7.65 14.04
N GLN A 195 -2.36 8.43 13.41
CA GLN A 195 -2.97 9.60 14.03
C GLN A 195 -4.08 9.22 15.03
N PRO A 196 -4.38 10.10 16.00
CA PRO A 196 -5.44 9.85 16.96
C PRO A 196 -6.79 9.58 16.29
N GLY A 197 -7.42 8.46 16.64
CA GLY A 197 -8.74 8.08 16.13
C GLY A 197 -8.73 7.35 14.77
N ALA A 198 -7.55 7.18 14.15
CA ALA A 198 -7.43 6.39 12.92
C ALA A 198 -7.77 4.91 13.16
N LYS A 199 -8.40 4.29 12.16
CA LYS A 199 -8.70 2.85 12.11
C LYS A 199 -7.71 2.18 11.17
N VAL A 200 -6.83 1.37 11.73
CA VAL A 200 -5.74 0.73 10.99
C VAL A 200 -5.81 -0.77 11.20
N LEU A 201 -5.75 -1.52 10.11
CA LEU A 201 -5.70 -2.97 10.13
C LEU A 201 -4.68 -3.46 9.12
N PHE A 202 -3.65 -4.14 9.61
CA PHE A 202 -2.75 -4.98 8.82
C PHE A 202 -3.22 -6.43 9.00
N ASN A 203 -3.69 -7.04 7.93
CA ASN A 203 -4.30 -8.36 7.93
C ASN A 203 -3.45 -9.36 7.14
N LEU A 204 -3.00 -10.42 7.80
CA LEU A 204 -2.38 -11.57 7.16
C LEU A 204 -3.42 -12.66 6.98
N LEU A 205 -3.68 -13.04 5.73
CA LEU A 205 -4.65 -14.06 5.38
C LEU A 205 -3.95 -15.22 4.66
N ALA A 206 -3.74 -16.33 5.36
CA ALA A 206 -3.35 -17.58 4.71
C ALA A 206 -4.65 -18.25 4.23
N ASN A 207 -4.77 -18.59 2.95
CA ASN A 207 -5.95 -19.23 2.35
C ASN A 207 -5.76 -20.74 2.12
N GLY A 208 -4.55 -21.25 2.30
CA GLY A 208 -4.20 -22.66 2.20
C GLY A 208 -2.79 -22.99 2.66
N GLU A 209 -2.29 -24.14 2.22
CA GLU A 209 -0.90 -24.55 2.46
C GLU A 209 -0.20 -24.89 1.13
N PRO A 210 1.05 -24.42 0.90
CA PRO A 210 1.87 -23.61 1.79
C PRO A 210 1.73 -22.09 1.53
N ASP A 211 0.92 -21.41 2.33
CA ASP A 211 0.84 -19.94 2.33
C ASP A 211 1.66 -19.37 3.50
N TYR A 212 2.43 -18.30 3.26
CA TYR A 212 3.28 -17.62 4.23
C TYR A 212 3.30 -16.09 3.99
N PRO A 213 2.15 -15.41 4.07
CA PRO A 213 2.08 -13.99 3.78
C PRO A 213 2.92 -13.20 4.78
N THR A 214 3.56 -12.12 4.34
CA THR A 214 4.45 -11.34 5.22
C THR A 214 4.13 -9.85 5.17
N ILE A 215 4.01 -9.22 6.34
CA ILE A 215 3.94 -7.76 6.45
C ILE A 215 5.12 -7.29 7.30
N ARG A 216 5.97 -6.44 6.74
CA ARG A 216 7.09 -5.79 7.43
C ARG A 216 6.78 -4.32 7.68
N LEU A 217 6.87 -3.89 8.93
CA LEU A 217 6.62 -2.51 9.34
C LEU A 217 7.85 -1.95 10.05
N SER A 218 8.21 -0.70 9.78
CA SER A 218 9.19 0.05 10.57
C SER A 218 8.63 1.42 10.98
N GLY A 219 9.27 2.07 11.96
CA GLY A 219 8.81 3.35 12.53
C GLY A 219 7.76 3.21 13.64
N ILE A 220 7.29 1.99 13.92
CA ILE A 220 6.37 1.70 15.02
C ILE A 220 7.13 1.72 16.36
N ASP A 221 6.56 2.35 17.38
CA ASP A 221 7.07 2.33 18.75
C ASP A 221 5.92 2.17 19.76
N PHE A 222 5.93 1.09 20.54
CA PHE A 222 4.87 0.80 21.52
C PHE A 222 5.12 1.44 22.89
N LEU A 223 6.29 2.05 23.10
CA LEU A 223 6.65 2.73 24.34
C LEU A 223 6.50 4.25 24.23
N GLY A 224 6.50 4.76 23.00
CA GLY A 224 6.39 6.18 22.69
C GLY A 224 4.99 6.77 22.94
N PRO A 225 4.88 8.11 22.93
CA PRO A 225 3.62 8.80 23.19
C PRO A 225 2.54 8.54 22.13
N GLU A 226 2.94 8.14 20.91
CA GLU A 226 2.03 7.78 19.82
C GLU A 226 1.37 6.41 20.00
N ALA A 227 1.88 5.55 20.87
CA ALA A 227 1.37 4.20 21.07
C ALA A 227 -0.11 4.14 21.49
N LYS A 228 -0.60 5.22 22.14
CA LYS A 228 -2.02 5.39 22.51
C LYS A 228 -2.96 5.52 21.31
N ASN A 229 -2.43 5.83 20.12
CA ASN A 229 -3.21 5.97 18.90
C ASN A 229 -3.42 4.62 18.19
N TYR A 230 -2.61 3.60 18.52
CA TYR A 230 -2.69 2.31 17.84
C TYR A 230 -3.99 1.58 18.21
N PRO A 231 -4.82 1.20 17.22
CA PRO A 231 -6.08 0.53 17.50
C PRO A 231 -5.84 -0.91 17.98
N LYS A 232 -6.75 -1.41 18.82
CA LYS A 232 -6.75 -2.82 19.22
C LYS A 232 -6.90 -3.72 18.00
N GLY A 233 -6.15 -4.82 17.96
CA GLY A 233 -6.16 -5.75 16.83
C GLY A 233 -5.57 -5.19 15.52
N MET A 234 -4.78 -4.11 15.59
CA MET A 234 -4.11 -3.52 14.42
C MET A 234 -3.33 -4.56 13.60
N LEU A 235 -2.73 -5.56 14.25
CA LEU A 235 -1.99 -6.65 13.62
C LEU A 235 -2.82 -7.93 13.71
N ASN A 236 -3.54 -8.28 12.64
CA ASN A 236 -4.43 -9.42 12.62
C ASN A 236 -3.87 -10.60 11.83
N PHE A 237 -3.91 -11.78 12.44
CA PHE A 237 -3.78 -13.04 11.74
C PHE A 237 -5.17 -13.61 11.48
N GLN A 238 -5.50 -13.88 10.22
CA GLN A 238 -6.70 -14.59 9.85
C GLN A 238 -6.36 -16.02 9.45
N THR A 239 -6.88 -16.99 10.18
CA THR A 239 -6.61 -18.41 9.97
C THR A 239 -7.60 -19.01 8.96
N TYR A 240 -7.16 -19.89 8.06
CA TYR A 240 -8.05 -20.49 7.05
C TYR A 240 -8.98 -21.57 7.64
N ASP A 241 -8.55 -22.28 8.68
CA ASP A 241 -9.27 -23.41 9.28
C ASP A 241 -9.54 -23.23 10.79
N GLY A 242 -9.39 -22.00 11.29
CA GLY A 242 -9.43 -21.69 12.73
C GLY A 242 -8.14 -22.03 13.48
N LYS A 243 -7.17 -22.69 12.83
CA LYS A 243 -6.00 -23.28 13.49
C LYS A 243 -4.69 -22.65 13.03
N ASN A 244 -4.49 -22.50 11.74
CA ASN A 244 -3.19 -22.15 11.20
C ASN A 244 -3.20 -20.89 10.33
N ASN A 245 -2.16 -20.10 10.51
CA ASN A 245 -1.72 -19.06 9.59
C ASN A 245 -0.19 -19.06 9.70
N ARG A 246 0.52 -19.39 8.60
CA ARG A 246 1.99 -19.43 8.60
C ARG A 246 2.59 -18.08 8.21
N GLY A 247 1.77 -17.04 8.16
CA GLY A 247 2.18 -15.68 7.90
C GLY A 247 3.00 -15.08 9.04
N THR A 248 3.67 -13.98 8.72
CA THR A 248 4.63 -13.33 9.60
C THR A 248 4.42 -11.82 9.60
N PHE A 249 4.32 -11.24 10.80
CA PHE A 249 4.60 -9.80 10.96
C PHE A 249 6.06 -9.62 11.37
N VAL A 250 6.74 -8.70 10.70
CA VAL A 250 8.11 -8.28 11.02
C VAL A 250 8.06 -6.82 11.45
N LEU A 251 8.25 -6.56 12.75
CA LEU A 251 8.33 -5.20 13.30
C LEU A 251 9.79 -4.82 13.45
N ALA A 252 10.27 -4.00 12.53
CA ALA A 252 11.68 -3.72 12.37
C ALA A 252 12.21 -2.73 13.41
N GLY A 253 13.39 -3.03 13.97
CA GLY A 253 14.10 -2.14 14.89
C GLY A 253 13.57 -2.06 16.32
N ILE A 254 12.50 -2.80 16.66
CA ILE A 254 11.89 -2.81 18.00
C ILE A 254 11.94 -4.17 18.72
N GLY A 255 12.88 -5.04 18.33
CA GLY A 255 13.03 -6.40 18.84
C GLY A 255 13.52 -6.49 20.28
N ASN A 256 12.64 -6.25 21.26
CA ASN A 256 12.93 -6.48 22.69
C ASN A 256 11.67 -6.81 23.52
N ALA A 257 11.90 -7.31 24.74
CA ALA A 257 10.84 -7.76 25.64
C ALA A 257 9.94 -6.64 26.17
N TYR A 258 10.45 -5.42 26.34
CA TYR A 258 9.65 -4.27 26.79
C TYR A 258 8.65 -3.85 25.73
N GLN A 259 9.08 -3.76 24.47
CA GLN A 259 8.22 -3.49 23.32
C GLN A 259 7.14 -4.57 23.18
N TYR A 260 7.51 -5.85 23.32
CA TYR A 260 6.54 -6.95 23.26
C TYR A 260 5.49 -6.87 24.39
N THR A 261 5.94 -6.52 25.59
CA THR A 261 5.05 -6.35 26.75
C THR A 261 4.08 -5.19 26.54
N ALA A 262 4.56 -4.05 26.04
CA ALA A 262 3.72 -2.90 25.74
C ALA A 262 2.69 -3.20 24.64
N MET A 263 3.12 -3.81 23.53
CA MET A 263 2.23 -4.27 22.46
C MET A 263 1.09 -5.16 22.98
N ARG A 264 1.40 -6.07 23.91
CA ARG A 264 0.41 -6.93 24.56
C ARG A 264 -0.57 -6.18 25.45
N GLN A 265 -0.08 -5.23 26.26
CA GLN A 265 -0.94 -4.39 27.11
C GLN A 265 -1.90 -3.54 26.29
N LEU A 266 -1.43 -3.07 25.12
CA LEU A 266 -2.23 -2.31 24.16
C LEU A 266 -3.18 -3.20 23.33
N GLN A 267 -3.11 -4.53 23.47
CA GLN A 267 -3.95 -5.51 22.75
C GLN A 267 -3.88 -5.35 21.22
N LEU A 268 -2.68 -5.08 20.68
CA LEU A 268 -2.49 -4.75 19.26
C LEU A 268 -2.56 -5.96 18.33
N ILE A 269 -2.40 -7.18 18.86
CA ILE A 269 -2.46 -8.40 18.08
C ILE A 269 -3.86 -9.00 18.20
N SER A 270 -4.42 -9.42 17.07
CA SER A 270 -5.60 -10.27 17.02
C SER A 270 -5.37 -11.52 16.20
N ILE A 271 -6.11 -12.58 16.54
CA ILE A 271 -6.23 -13.81 15.75
C ILE A 271 -7.72 -14.03 15.53
N ASP A 272 -8.14 -14.02 14.27
CA ASP A 272 -9.55 -14.12 13.87
C ASP A 272 -10.45 -13.10 14.60
N GLY A 273 -9.92 -11.89 14.81
CA GLY A 273 -10.60 -10.80 15.53
C GLY A 273 -10.56 -10.90 17.06
N ASN A 274 -10.03 -11.98 17.65
CA ASN A 274 -9.89 -12.12 19.09
C ASN A 274 -8.62 -11.41 19.59
N THR A 275 -8.74 -10.51 20.57
CA THR A 275 -7.65 -9.71 21.16
C THR A 275 -7.34 -10.08 22.63
N ASP A 276 -7.90 -11.19 23.14
CA ASP A 276 -7.64 -11.66 24.50
C ASP A 276 -6.16 -12.05 24.67
N PRO A 277 -5.41 -11.42 25.60
CA PRO A 277 -3.98 -11.68 25.74
C PRO A 277 -3.64 -13.13 26.08
N THR A 278 -4.50 -13.86 26.79
CA THR A 278 -4.27 -15.26 27.17
C THR A 278 -4.37 -16.16 25.94
N PHE A 279 -5.43 -15.96 25.15
CA PHE A 279 -5.61 -16.64 23.87
C PHE A 279 -4.44 -16.37 22.92
N ILE A 280 -4.08 -15.09 22.73
CA ILE A 280 -2.98 -14.70 21.84
C ILE A 280 -1.65 -15.35 22.26
N ASN A 281 -1.31 -15.33 23.55
CA ASN A 281 -0.07 -15.96 24.04
C ASN A 281 -0.04 -17.48 23.85
N SER A 282 -1.19 -18.13 23.92
CA SER A 282 -1.28 -19.57 23.68
C SER A 282 -0.96 -19.92 22.22
N ARG A 283 -1.18 -18.96 21.30
CA ARG A 283 -1.04 -19.13 19.86
C ARG A 283 0.26 -18.55 19.29
N LEU A 284 0.91 -17.57 19.90
CA LEU A 284 2.15 -16.98 19.36
C LEU A 284 3.39 -17.84 19.60
N ASN A 285 4.23 -17.96 18.58
CA ASN A 285 5.55 -18.55 18.70
C ASN A 285 6.54 -17.54 19.31
N THR A 286 6.96 -17.79 20.55
CA THR A 286 7.86 -16.89 21.29
C THR A 286 9.33 -17.31 21.24
N THR A 287 9.64 -18.50 20.72
CA THR A 287 10.99 -19.09 20.74
C THR A 287 12.00 -18.26 19.96
N ASN A 288 11.56 -17.68 18.84
CA ASN A 288 12.39 -16.98 17.87
C ASN A 288 11.88 -15.56 17.59
N MET A 289 11.22 -14.95 18.58
CA MET A 289 10.53 -13.67 18.44
C MET A 289 11.49 -12.49 18.23
N TYR A 290 12.73 -12.57 18.71
CA TYR A 290 13.69 -11.47 18.58
C TYR A 290 14.83 -11.91 17.67
N GLN A 291 14.96 -11.28 16.51
CA GLN A 291 15.98 -11.62 15.52
C GLN A 291 16.53 -10.36 14.86
N ASN A 292 17.86 -10.19 14.87
CA ASN A 292 18.55 -9.08 14.21
C ASN A 292 17.99 -7.69 14.57
N GLY A 293 17.59 -7.49 15.83
CA GLY A 293 16.98 -6.25 16.30
C GLY A 293 15.50 -6.06 15.93
N ASN A 294 14.87 -7.03 15.27
CA ASN A 294 13.44 -7.02 14.91
C ASN A 294 12.62 -7.86 15.88
N MET A 295 11.33 -7.54 15.99
CA MET A 295 10.33 -8.40 16.60
C MET A 295 9.57 -9.16 15.50
N ILE A 296 9.62 -10.48 15.55
CA ILE A 296 9.01 -11.40 14.58
C ILE A 296 7.81 -12.05 15.25
N LEU A 297 6.62 -11.84 14.70
CA LEU A 297 5.37 -12.43 15.20
C LEU A 297 4.90 -13.48 14.21
N THR A 298 4.77 -14.71 14.70
CA THR A 298 4.23 -15.85 13.96
C THR A 298 3.33 -16.66 14.88
N LEU A 299 2.35 -17.36 14.30
CA LEU A 299 1.57 -18.32 15.06
C LEU A 299 2.36 -19.64 15.24
N ARG A 300 2.12 -20.33 16.34
CA ARG A 300 2.53 -21.72 16.54
C ARG A 300 1.73 -22.59 15.58
N PHE A 301 2.43 -23.46 14.87
CA PHE A 301 1.77 -24.46 14.05
C PHE A 301 1.00 -25.44 14.93
N GLN A 302 -0.30 -25.60 14.66
CA GLN A 302 -1.18 -26.56 15.31
C GLN A 302 -1.43 -27.71 14.34
N LYS A 303 -0.96 -28.91 14.71
CA LYS A 303 -1.21 -30.15 13.94
C LYS A 303 -2.67 -30.59 14.04
#